data_AF-A0A4Q5VH29-F1
#
_entry.id   AF-A0A4Q5VH29-F1
#
_cell.length_a   1.000
_cell.length_b   1.000
_cell.length_c   1.000
_cell.angle_alpha   90.00
_cell.angle_beta   90.00
_cell.angle_gamma   90.00
#
_symmetry.space_group_name_H-M   'P 1'
#
loop_
_entity.id
_entity.type
_entity.pdbx_description
1 polymer ?
#
loop_
_entity_poly.entity_id
_entity_poly.type
_entity_poly.pdbx_seq_one_letter_code
_entity_poly.pdbx_strand_id
1 'polypeptide(L)'
;MDNQLATWVTFFAVLGAVATMLYGLNIIYKRVKAKNQGFGPNTLKAIGVVLFIPTILILALLTKFQPETLAALLGTVAGYVLSNSKPEE
;
A
#
# COMPACT_ATOMS: atom_id res chain seq x y z
N MET A 1 9.41 3.26 -30.69
CA MET A 1 9.14 4.43 -29.82
C MET A 1 8.23 4.06 -28.65
N ASP A 2 7.33 3.08 -28.82
CA ASP A 2 6.37 2.64 -27.79
C ASP A 2 7.02 2.03 -26.53
N ASN A 3 8.11 1.26 -26.69
CA ASN A 3 8.81 0.67 -25.55
C ASN A 3 9.45 1.72 -24.63
N GLN A 4 9.92 2.85 -25.18
CA GLN A 4 10.59 3.89 -24.40
C GLN A 4 9.59 4.64 -23.52
N LEU A 5 8.40 4.97 -24.06
CA LEU A 5 7.31 5.57 -23.30
C LEU A 5 6.84 4.65 -22.16
N ALA A 6 6.66 3.35 -22.44
CA ALA A 6 6.30 2.38 -21.42
C ALA A 6 7.34 2.30 -20.29
N THR A 7 8.64 2.31 -20.61
CA THR A 7 9.71 2.33 -19.60
C THR A 7 9.66 3.58 -18.72
N TRP A 8 9.46 4.77 -19.31
CA TRP A 8 9.35 6.01 -18.54
C TRP A 8 8.12 6.04 -17.64
N VAL A 9 6.97 5.58 -18.15
CA VAL A 9 5.74 5.48 -17.35
C VAL A 9 5.95 4.57 -16.15
N THR A 10 6.52 3.38 -16.35
CA THR A 10 6.86 2.46 -15.26
C THR A 10 7.83 3.08 -14.27
N PHE A 11 8.87 3.76 -14.75
CA PHE A 11 9.86 4.43 -13.88
C PHE A 11 9.20 5.47 -12.97
N PHE A 12 8.41 6.39 -13.54
CA PHE A 12 7.72 7.41 -12.75
C PHE A 12 6.65 6.84 -11.82
N ALA A 13 5.95 5.79 -12.25
CA ALA A 13 4.97 5.12 -11.41
C ALA A 13 5.62 4.45 -10.19
N VAL A 14 6.75 3.75 -10.39
CA VAL A 14 7.51 3.14 -9.29
C VAL A 14 8.06 4.22 -8.35
N LEU A 15 8.66 5.28 -8.90
CA LEU A 15 9.18 6.40 -8.10
C LEU A 15 8.08 7.07 -7.27
N GLY A 16 6.92 7.34 -7.88
CA GLY A 16 5.75 7.93 -7.22
C GLY A 16 5.16 7.01 -6.15
N ALA A 17 5.10 5.71 -6.40
CA ALA A 17 4.64 4.72 -5.43
C ALA A 17 5.59 4.65 -4.21
N VAL A 18 6.90 4.63 -4.43
CA VAL A 18 7.90 4.67 -3.34
C VAL A 18 7.79 5.97 -2.54
N ALA A 19 7.70 7.12 -3.22
CA ALA A 19 7.52 8.40 -2.54
C ALA A 19 6.23 8.43 -1.70
N THR A 20 5.14 7.86 -2.22
CA THR A 20 3.85 7.74 -1.50
C THR A 20 3.98 6.86 -0.27
N MET A 21 4.68 5.71 -0.36
CA MET A 21 4.92 4.83 0.79
C MET A 21 5.73 5.55 1.88
N LEU A 22 6.83 6.20 1.52
CA LEU A 22 7.68 6.92 2.47
C LEU A 22 6.92 8.09 3.12
N TYR A 23 6.16 8.84 2.34
CA TYR A 23 5.36 9.95 2.83
C TYR A 23 4.25 9.48 3.77
N GLY A 24 3.53 8.41 3.42
CA GLY A 24 2.50 7.81 4.24
C GLY A 24 3.05 7.28 5.58
N LEU A 25 4.20 6.61 5.56
CA LEU A 25 4.88 6.16 6.78
C LEU A 25 5.29 7.33 7.67
N ASN A 26 5.79 8.43 7.08
CA ASN A 26 6.15 9.63 7.82
C ASN A 26 4.92 10.26 8.51
N ILE A 27 3.78 10.34 7.82
CA ILE A 27 2.51 10.82 8.42
C ILE A 27 2.11 9.93 9.60
N ILE A 28 2.14 8.61 9.43
CA ILE A 28 1.78 7.66 10.48
C ILE A 28 2.70 7.85 11.68
N TYR A 29 4.02 7.88 11.46
CA TYR A 29 5.00 8.08 12.52
C TYR A 29 4.78 9.39 13.28
N LYS A 30 4.58 10.51 12.55
CA LYS A 30 4.28 11.81 13.18
C LYS A 30 3.01 11.75 14.03
N ARG A 31 1.95 11.10 13.53
CA ARG A 31 0.69 10.95 14.28
C ARG A 31 0.87 10.11 15.55
N VAL A 32 1.58 8.99 15.45
CA VAL A 32 1.87 8.10 16.59
C VAL A 32 2.69 8.83 17.65
N LYS A 33 3.75 9.53 17.23
CA LYS A 33 4.59 10.35 18.10
C LYS A 33 3.81 11.49 18.75
N ALA A 34 2.99 12.22 18.00
CA ALA A 34 2.18 13.32 18.53
C ALA A 34 1.16 12.87 19.58
N LYS A 35 0.68 11.62 19.49
CA LYS A 35 -0.23 11.04 20.49
C LYS A 35 0.50 10.37 21.66
N ASN A 36 1.83 10.31 21.68
CA ASN A 36 2.63 9.53 22.63
C ASN A 36 2.13 8.07 22.76
N GLN A 37 1.71 7.49 21.65
CA GLN A 37 1.18 6.12 21.60
C GLN A 37 2.20 5.19 20.92
N GLY A 38 2.11 3.90 21.23
CA GLY A 38 2.83 2.86 20.48
C GLY A 38 2.13 2.50 19.16
N PHE A 39 2.64 1.48 18.48
CA PHE A 39 2.00 0.89 17.31
C PHE A 39 0.80 0.02 17.72
N GLY A 40 -0.37 0.64 17.86
CA GLY A 40 -1.63 -0.07 18.09
C GLY A 40 -2.21 -0.71 16.82
N PRO A 41 -3.32 -1.46 16.93
CA PRO A 41 -3.96 -2.16 15.80
C PRO A 41 -4.30 -1.25 14.62
N ASN A 42 -4.82 -0.05 14.90
CA ASN A 42 -5.15 0.94 13.87
C ASN A 42 -3.91 1.49 13.15
N THR A 43 -2.78 1.61 13.86
CA THR A 43 -1.52 2.06 13.28
C THR A 43 -0.93 0.99 12.38
N LEU A 44 -0.94 -0.27 12.82
CA LEU A 44 -0.50 -1.41 12.01
C LEU A 44 -1.34 -1.53 10.74
N LYS A 45 -2.66 -1.42 10.86
CA LYS A 45 -3.58 -1.39 9.72
C LYS A 45 -3.25 -0.26 8.76
N ALA A 46 -3.00 0.96 9.26
CA ALA A 46 -2.61 2.09 8.42
C ALA A 46 -1.27 1.84 7.70
N ILE A 47 -0.27 1.27 8.38
CA ILE A 47 1.03 0.91 7.79
C ILE A 47 0.83 -0.12 6.68
N GLY A 48 0.07 -1.19 6.95
CA GLY A 48 -0.24 -2.21 5.97
C GLY A 48 -0.88 -1.60 4.72
N VAL A 49 -1.89 -0.74 4.86
CA VAL A 49 -2.55 -0.08 3.73
C VAL A 49 -1.60 0.81 2.93
N VAL A 50 -0.78 1.61 3.62
CA VAL A 50 0.20 2.52 2.99
C VAL A 50 1.24 1.74 2.18
N LEU A 51 1.59 0.52 2.59
CA LEU A 51 2.58 -0.30 1.90
C LEU A 51 1.94 -1.18 0.81
N PHE A 52 0.79 -1.80 1.09
CA PHE A 52 0.16 -2.77 0.18
C PHE A 52 -0.40 -2.13 -1.08
N ILE A 53 -1.14 -1.01 -0.98
CA ILE A 53 -1.79 -0.42 -2.15
C ILE A 53 -0.76 0.03 -3.21
N PRO A 54 0.30 0.79 -2.87
CA PRO A 54 1.31 1.16 -3.84
C PRO A 54 2.08 -0.06 -4.39
N THR A 55 2.30 -1.08 -3.56
CA THR A 55 2.94 -2.33 -3.99
C THR A 55 2.11 -3.07 -5.04
N ILE A 56 0.79 -3.20 -4.86
CA ILE A 56 -0.09 -3.82 -5.85
C ILE A 56 -0.09 -3.01 -7.15
N LEU A 57 -0.07 -1.68 -7.06
CA LEU A 57 -0.01 -0.82 -8.23
C LEU A 57 1.28 -1.03 -9.03
N ILE A 58 2.44 -1.14 -8.35
CA ILE A 58 3.71 -1.51 -9.00
C ILE A 58 3.61 -2.90 -9.64
N LEU A 59 3.09 -3.88 -8.91
CA LEU A 59 2.99 -5.24 -9.42
C LEU A 59 2.06 -5.33 -10.64
N ALA A 60 0.97 -4.57 -10.67
CA ALA A 60 0.03 -4.52 -11.80
C ALA A 60 0.66 -3.92 -13.07
N LEU A 61 1.68 -3.08 -12.92
CA LEU A 61 2.44 -2.51 -14.05
C LEU A 61 3.54 -3.46 -14.54
N LEU A 62 4.16 -4.22 -13.64
CA LEU A 62 5.29 -5.09 -13.95
C LEU A 62 4.87 -6.53 -14.31
N THR A 63 3.70 -6.95 -13.85
CA THR A 63 3.24 -8.34 -13.95
C THR A 63 1.91 -8.40 -14.70
N LYS A 64 1.79 -9.35 -15.63
CA LYS A 64 0.51 -9.68 -16.23
C LYS A 64 -0.25 -10.62 -15.30
N PHE A 65 -1.14 -10.06 -14.48
CA PHE A 65 -2.00 -10.85 -13.62
C PHE A 65 -3.12 -11.53 -14.41
N GLN A 66 -3.45 -12.76 -14.00
CA GLN A 66 -4.75 -13.32 -14.30
C GLN A 66 -5.83 -12.53 -13.52
N PRO A 67 -7.04 -12.34 -14.09
CA PRO A 67 -8.12 -11.63 -13.40
C PRO A 67 -8.41 -12.17 -11.99
N GLU A 68 -8.32 -13.49 -11.81
CA GLU A 68 -8.52 -14.19 -10.55
C GLU A 68 -7.46 -13.81 -9.51
N THR A 69 -6.20 -13.70 -9.93
CA THR A 69 -5.11 -13.26 -9.05
C THR A 69 -5.30 -11.82 -8.61
N LEU A 70 -5.70 -10.95 -9.53
CA LEU A 70 -5.97 -9.55 -9.19
C LEU A 70 -7.15 -9.45 -8.22
N ALA A 71 -8.24 -10.18 -8.45
CA ALA A 71 -9.38 -10.25 -7.55
C ALA A 71 -9.00 -10.76 -6.16
N ALA A 72 -8.14 -11.78 -6.08
CA ALA A 72 -7.63 -12.31 -4.81
C ALA A 72 -6.80 -11.27 -4.05
N LEU A 73 -5.85 -10.61 -4.72
CA LEU A 73 -5.01 -9.55 -4.12
C LEU A 73 -5.86 -8.38 -3.60
N LEU A 74 -6.83 -7.93 -4.41
CA LEU A 74 -7.77 -6.89 -4.01
C LEU A 74 -8.65 -7.32 -2.83
N GLY A 75 -9.13 -8.57 -2.85
CA GLY A 75 -9.91 -9.17 -1.76
C GLY A 75 -9.12 -9.26 -0.46
N THR A 76 -7.84 -9.64 -0.51
CA THR A 76 -6.95 -9.66 0.66
C THR A 76 -6.75 -8.26 1.24
N VAL A 77 -6.53 -7.25 0.39
CA VAL A 77 -6.42 -5.86 0.87
C VAL A 77 -7.73 -5.36 1.42
N ALA A 78 -8.86 -5.62 0.77
CA ALA A 78 -10.18 -5.25 1.27
C ALA A 78 -10.46 -5.92 2.61
N GLY A 79 -10.19 -7.22 2.75
CA GLY A 79 -10.32 -7.96 4.01
C GLY A 79 -9.43 -7.38 5.10
N TYR A 80 -8.17 -7.05 4.80
CA TYR A 80 -7.26 -6.41 5.75
C TYR A 80 -7.77 -5.01 6.16
N VAL A 81 -8.19 -4.18 5.22
CA VAL A 81 -8.74 -2.82 5.43
C VAL A 81 -10.08 -2.82 6.15
N LEU A 82 -10.90 -3.85 5.98
CA LEU A 82 -12.22 -3.94 6.61
C LEU A 82 -12.16 -4.74 7.92
N SER A 83 -11.09 -5.49 8.18
CA SER A 83 -10.92 -6.22 9.43
C SER A 83 -11.02 -5.26 10.60
N ASN A 84 -12.01 -5.47 11.46
CA ASN A 84 -12.14 -4.69 12.68
C ASN A 84 -11.20 -5.30 13.69
N SER A 85 -10.26 -4.52 14.21
CA SER A 85 -9.52 -4.90 15.41
C SER A 85 -10.47 -4.77 16.60
N LYS A 86 -11.34 -5.77 16.80
CA LYS A 86 -12.07 -5.88 18.06
C LYS A 86 -11.01 -5.90 19.18
N PRO A 87 -11.13 -5.06 20.22
CA PRO A 87 -10.45 -5.36 21.46
C PRO A 87 -10.95 -6.74 21.88
N GLU A 88 -10.04 -7.68 22.09
CA GLU A 88 -10.38 -8.93 22.77
C GLU A 88 -11.01 -8.52 24.12
N GLU A 89 -12.25 -8.95 24.35
CA GLU A 89 -12.92 -8.81 25.65
C GLU A 89 -12.20 -9.65 26.71
#